data_AF-A0A2C9L9T4-F1
#
_entry.id   AF-A0A2C9L9T4-F1
#
_cell.length_a   1.000
_cell.length_b   1.000
_cell.length_c   1.000
_cell.angle_alpha   90.00
_cell.angle_beta   90.00
_cell.angle_gamma   90.00
#
_symmetry.space_group_name_H-M   'P 1'
#
loop_
_entity.id
_entity.type
_entity.pdbx_description
1 polymer ?
#
loop_
_entity_poly.entity_id
_entity_poly.type
_entity_poly.pdbx_seq_one_letter_code
_entity_poly.pdbx_strand_id
1 'polypeptide(L)'
;VPKIYHVNWFRRDADNKFLWPGYGDNIRVIDWIVRRLDGEQDIGVDTPIGVVPKKGSINAEGLPDIKWDELMSVPKDYWSNDAKEIRKFLDEQVGPDLPKEIRAEMDAQEERINKEA
;
A
#
# COMPACT_ATOMS: atom_id res chain seq x y z
N VAL A 1 10.37 -9.66 15.50
CA VAL A 1 10.31 -8.25 15.05
C VAL A 1 8.87 -7.88 14.73
N PRO A 2 8.41 -6.64 15.02
CA PRO A 2 7.07 -6.19 14.64
C PRO A 2 6.88 -6.22 13.12
N LYS A 3 5.64 -6.42 12.67
CA LYS A 3 5.30 -6.24 11.24
C LYS A 3 5.17 -4.75 10.94
N ILE A 4 5.56 -4.34 9.73
CA ILE A 4 5.49 -2.96 9.25
C ILE A 4 4.31 -2.84 8.28
N TYR A 5 3.53 -1.78 8.44
CA TYR A 5 2.40 -1.46 7.57
C TYR A 5 2.49 0.01 7.13
N HIS A 6 2.09 0.26 5.88
CA HIS A 6 1.94 1.61 5.34
C HIS A 6 0.45 1.86 5.06
N VAL A 7 -0.06 3.01 5.49
CA VAL A 7 -1.49 3.38 5.35
C VAL A 7 -1.62 4.73 4.66
N ASN A 8 -2.70 4.90 3.89
CA ASN A 8 -3.05 6.18 3.27
C ASN A 8 -4.54 6.48 3.51
N TRP A 9 -4.82 7.38 4.47
CA TRP A 9 -6.18 7.85 4.76
C TRP A 9 -6.69 8.91 3.79
N PHE A 10 -5.84 9.39 2.91
CA PHE A 10 -6.06 10.61 2.13
C PHE A 10 -6.18 10.35 0.64
N ARG A 11 -6.27 9.09 0.22
CA ARG A 11 -6.49 8.75 -1.20
C ARG A 11 -7.78 9.39 -1.68
N ARG A 12 -7.73 10.06 -2.83
CA ARG A 12 -8.87 10.75 -3.45
C ARG A 12 -9.24 10.15 -4.79
N ASP A 13 -10.51 10.26 -5.13
CA ASP A 13 -11.01 9.93 -6.46
C ASP A 13 -10.80 11.07 -7.47
N ALA A 14 -11.21 10.84 -8.71
CA ALA A 14 -11.13 11.83 -9.79
C ALA A 14 -11.91 13.13 -9.51
N ASP A 15 -12.92 13.08 -8.63
CA ASP A 15 -13.71 14.23 -8.19
C ASP A 15 -13.12 14.91 -6.94
N ASN A 16 -11.89 14.54 -6.55
CA ASN A 16 -11.17 15.05 -5.39
C ASN A 16 -11.86 14.75 -4.05
N LYS A 17 -12.71 13.72 -3.99
CA LYS A 17 -13.35 13.23 -2.77
C LYS A 17 -12.51 12.13 -2.14
N PHE A 18 -12.47 12.07 -0.81
CA PHE A 18 -11.78 10.98 -0.12
C PHE A 18 -12.45 9.64 -0.39
N LEU A 19 -11.64 8.64 -0.73
CA LEU A 19 -12.09 7.26 -0.94
C LEU A 19 -12.33 6.50 0.37
N TRP A 20 -11.82 7.04 1.49
CA TRP A 20 -11.98 6.50 2.83
C TRP A 20 -12.51 7.58 3.79
N PRO A 21 -13.52 7.29 4.63
CA PRO A 21 -14.10 8.29 5.54
C PRO A 21 -13.12 8.80 6.60
N GLY A 22 -12.15 7.99 7.02
CA GLY A 22 -11.13 8.38 7.99
C GLY A 22 -11.62 8.42 9.44
N TYR A 23 -10.91 9.17 10.29
CA TYR A 23 -11.24 9.37 11.70
C TYR A 23 -11.47 8.05 12.47
N GLY A 24 -12.64 7.89 13.10
CA GLY A 24 -12.99 6.69 13.87
C GLY A 24 -13.05 5.43 13.02
N ASP A 25 -13.37 5.55 11.72
CA ASP A 25 -13.45 4.39 10.83
C ASP A 25 -12.08 3.78 10.54
N ASN A 26 -10.98 4.49 10.80
CA ASN A 26 -9.62 3.93 10.70
C ASN A 26 -9.42 2.70 11.60
N ILE A 27 -10.24 2.54 12.66
CA ILE A 27 -10.22 1.34 13.51
C ILE A 27 -10.42 0.06 12.69
N ARG A 28 -11.15 0.11 11.57
CA ARG A 28 -11.43 -1.04 10.70
C ARG A 28 -10.17 -1.56 9.99
N VAL A 29 -9.21 -0.67 9.71
CA VAL A 29 -7.91 -1.07 9.15
C VAL A 29 -6.98 -1.59 10.25
N ILE A 30 -7.06 -1.03 11.45
CA ILE A 30 -6.31 -1.55 12.61
C ILE A 30 -6.81 -2.95 12.98
N ASP A 31 -8.12 -3.18 12.97
CA ASP A 31 -8.73 -4.51 13.14
C ASP A 31 -8.17 -5.52 12.12
N TRP A 32 -8.12 -5.15 10.84
CA TRP A 32 -7.52 -5.99 9.80
C TRP A 32 -6.03 -6.30 10.06
N ILE A 33 -5.26 -5.30 10.53
CA ILE A 33 -3.86 -5.50 10.93
C ILE A 33 -3.76 -6.50 12.09
N VAL A 34 -4.59 -6.37 13.11
CA VAL A 34 -4.61 -7.28 14.27
C VAL A 34 -4.95 -8.70 13.83
N ARG A 35 -5.99 -8.89 13.02
CA ARG A 35 -6.37 -10.22 12.50
C ARG A 35 -5.26 -10.86 11.66
N ARG A 36 -4.55 -10.07 10.84
CA ARG A 36 -3.34 -10.53 10.12
C ARG A 36 -2.20 -10.94 11.07
N LEU A 37 -2.05 -10.27 12.20
CA LEU A 37 -1.06 -10.64 13.22
C LEU A 37 -1.47 -11.92 13.97
N ASP A 38 -2.77 -12.14 14.16
CA ASP A 38 -3.35 -13.31 14.84
C ASP A 38 -3.43 -14.57 13.96
N GLY A 39 -2.94 -14.50 12.73
CA GLY A 39 -2.75 -15.66 11.87
C GLY A 39 -3.74 -15.79 10.71
N GLU A 40 -4.69 -14.86 10.56
CA GLU A 40 -5.57 -14.79 9.39
C GLU A 40 -4.80 -14.24 8.17
N GLN A 41 -3.90 -15.02 7.58
CA GLN A 41 -3.09 -14.53 6.45
C GLN A 41 -3.90 -14.42 5.14
N ASP A 42 -4.94 -15.22 4.95
CA ASP A 42 -5.74 -15.31 3.73
C ASP A 42 -6.68 -14.10 3.49
N ILE A 43 -6.77 -13.19 4.46
CA ILE A 43 -7.52 -11.92 4.34
C ILE A 43 -6.71 -10.82 3.64
N GLY A 44 -5.48 -11.13 3.23
CA GLY A 44 -4.64 -10.29 2.38
C GLY A 44 -4.46 -10.87 0.97
N VAL A 45 -4.08 -10.01 0.03
CA VAL A 45 -3.71 -10.37 -1.34
C VAL A 45 -2.35 -9.75 -1.65
N ASP A 46 -1.45 -10.52 -2.25
CA ASP A 46 -0.16 -10.04 -2.70
C ASP A 46 -0.32 -9.09 -3.91
N THR A 47 0.45 -8.00 -3.89
CA THR A 47 0.57 -7.02 -4.97
C THR A 47 2.05 -6.63 -5.09
N PRO A 48 2.47 -5.87 -6.13
CA PRO A 48 3.86 -5.47 -6.29
C PRO A 48 4.40 -4.62 -5.15
N ILE A 49 3.52 -3.93 -4.43
CA ILE A 49 3.84 -3.02 -3.32
C ILE A 49 3.71 -3.71 -1.95
N GLY A 50 3.43 -5.01 -1.91
CA GLY A 50 3.22 -5.78 -0.69
C GLY A 50 1.80 -6.31 -0.57
N VAL A 51 1.38 -6.64 0.65
CA VAL A 51 0.08 -7.25 0.92
C VAL A 51 -0.97 -6.18 1.17
N VAL A 52 -2.06 -6.21 0.40
CA VAL A 52 -3.24 -5.34 0.60
C VAL A 52 -4.43 -6.14 1.13
N PRO A 53 -5.44 -5.50 1.75
CA PRO A 53 -6.66 -6.19 2.16
C PRO A 53 -7.40 -6.82 0.97
N LYS A 54 -7.81 -8.08 1.13
CA LYS A 54 -8.72 -8.75 0.20
C LYS A 54 -10.09 -8.06 0.21
N LYS A 55 -10.79 -7.99 -0.92
CA LYS A 55 -12.17 -7.46 -0.96
C LYS A 55 -13.05 -8.21 0.04
N GLY A 56 -13.73 -7.46 0.91
CA GLY A 56 -14.56 -8.00 2.00
C GLY A 56 -13.82 -8.40 3.27
N SER A 57 -12.49 -8.25 3.34
CA SER A 57 -11.71 -8.55 4.57
C SER A 57 -11.79 -7.45 5.63
N ILE A 58 -12.02 -6.21 5.23
CA ILE A 58 -12.29 -5.08 6.11
C ILE A 58 -13.81 -4.95 6.26
N ASN A 59 -14.27 -4.84 7.51
CA ASN A 59 -15.67 -4.59 7.80
C ASN A 59 -16.07 -3.19 7.31
N ALA A 60 -16.90 -3.12 6.27
CA ALA A 60 -17.46 -1.88 5.72
C ALA A 60 -18.92 -1.63 6.13
N GLU A 61 -19.45 -2.40 7.08
CA GLU A 61 -20.81 -2.21 7.58
C GLU A 61 -21.01 -0.81 8.18
N GLY A 62 -22.09 -0.15 7.78
CA GLY A 62 -22.44 1.21 8.19
C GLY A 62 -21.65 2.32 7.49
N LEU A 63 -20.73 1.98 6.57
CA LEU A 63 -20.02 2.97 5.75
C LEU A 63 -20.85 3.36 4.52
N PRO A 64 -20.65 4.58 3.96
CA PRO A 64 -21.12 4.89 2.62
C PRO A 64 -20.50 3.93 1.60
N ASP A 65 -21.05 3.91 0.38
CA ASP A 65 -20.54 3.05 -0.70
C ASP A 65 -19.04 3.29 -0.93
N ILE A 66 -18.21 2.31 -0.54
CA ILE A 66 -16.76 2.37 -0.65
C ILE A 66 -16.38 1.85 -2.03
N LYS A 67 -15.77 2.73 -2.84
CA LYS A 67 -15.18 2.37 -4.15
C LYS A 67 -13.91 1.51 -3.95
N TRP A 68 -14.10 0.26 -3.52
CA TRP A 68 -13.02 -0.62 -3.08
C TRP A 68 -11.93 -0.84 -4.14
N ASP A 69 -12.35 -1.09 -5.38
CA ASP A 69 -11.43 -1.41 -6.46
C ASP A 69 -10.55 -0.19 -6.81
N GLU A 70 -11.08 1.02 -6.68
CA GLU A 70 -10.31 2.26 -6.82
C GLU A 70 -9.40 2.49 -5.60
N LEU A 71 -9.94 2.33 -4.38
CA LEU A 71 -9.23 2.49 -3.11
C LEU A 71 -8.00 1.58 -3.00
N MET A 72 -8.10 0.34 -3.49
CA MET A 72 -7.04 -0.67 -3.44
C MET A 72 -6.28 -0.82 -4.76
N SER A 73 -6.55 0.01 -5.77
CA SER A 73 -5.86 -0.09 -7.05
C SER A 73 -4.36 0.20 -6.92
N VAL A 74 -3.55 -0.55 -7.67
CA VAL A 74 -2.09 -0.43 -7.77
C VAL A 74 -1.73 -0.20 -9.24
N PRO A 75 -1.95 1.00 -9.81
CA PRO A 75 -1.73 1.23 -11.24
C PRO A 75 -0.24 1.18 -11.57
N LYS A 76 0.14 0.34 -12.55
CA LYS A 76 1.54 0.12 -12.93
C LYS A 76 2.30 1.41 -13.24
N ASP A 77 1.71 2.28 -14.07
CA ASP A 77 2.37 3.52 -14.51
C ASP A 77 2.62 4.47 -13.33
N TYR A 78 1.67 4.55 -12.40
CA TYR A 78 1.81 5.36 -11.19
C TYR A 78 2.98 4.85 -10.33
N TRP A 79 2.99 3.55 -10.00
CA TRP A 79 4.02 2.96 -9.15
C TRP A 79 5.39 2.88 -9.82
N SER A 80 5.41 2.75 -11.15
CA SER A 80 6.66 2.81 -11.93
C SER A 80 7.29 4.20 -11.90
N ASN A 81 6.48 5.26 -11.88
CA ASN A 81 6.97 6.63 -11.76
C ASN A 81 7.39 6.93 -10.32
N ASP A 82 6.59 6.52 -9.32
CA ASP A 82 6.91 6.66 -7.90
C ASP A 82 8.25 5.98 -7.55
N ALA A 83 8.47 4.73 -8.00
CA ALA A 83 9.72 4.02 -7.78
C ALA A 83 10.94 4.76 -8.37
N LYS A 84 10.81 5.33 -9.58
CA LYS A 84 11.87 6.13 -10.20
C LYS A 84 12.15 7.41 -9.42
N GLU A 85 11.11 8.08 -8.92
CA GLU A 85 11.25 9.31 -8.12
C GLU A 85 11.93 9.02 -6.78
N ILE A 86 11.51 7.96 -6.07
CA ILE A 86 12.13 7.51 -4.82
C ILE A 86 13.60 7.16 -5.05
N ARG A 87 13.92 6.43 -6.13
CA ARG A 87 15.31 6.11 -6.46
C ARG A 87 16.16 7.34 -6.67
N LYS A 88 15.68 8.25 -7.53
CA LYS A 88 16.37 9.52 -7.78
C LYS A 88 16.60 10.28 -6.47
N PHE A 89 15.57 10.40 -5.64
CA PHE A 89 15.66 11.09 -4.35
C PHE A 89 16.72 10.45 -3.44
N LEU A 90 16.68 9.14 -3.25
CA LEU A 90 17.63 8.46 -2.36
C LEU A 90 19.07 8.48 -2.90
N ASP A 91 19.25 8.36 -4.21
CA ASP A 91 20.57 8.47 -4.84
C ASP A 91 21.14 9.90 -4.74
N GLU A 92 20.32 10.94 -4.91
CA GLU A 92 20.77 12.34 -4.83
C GLU A 92 20.99 12.80 -3.39
N GLN A 93 20.15 12.39 -2.45
CA GLN A 93 20.19 12.89 -1.06
C GLN A 93 21.06 12.04 -0.13
N VAL A 94 21.16 10.73 -0.38
CA VAL A 94 21.93 9.80 0.47
C VAL A 94 23.15 9.26 -0.28
N GLY A 95 23.00 8.95 -1.57
CA GLY A 95 24.11 8.58 -2.43
C GLY A 95 24.90 7.37 -1.91
N PRO A 96 26.24 7.46 -1.79
CA PRO A 96 27.07 6.33 -1.38
C PRO A 96 26.73 5.74 -0.01
N ASP A 97 26.14 6.53 0.89
CA ASP A 97 25.81 6.11 2.26
C ASP A 97 24.48 5.33 2.33
N LEU A 98 23.76 5.19 1.23
CA LEU A 98 22.50 4.44 1.19
C LEU A 98 22.79 2.94 1.45
N PRO A 99 22.21 2.34 2.50
CA PRO A 99 22.46 0.94 2.82
C PRO A 99 22.11 0.02 1.64
N LYS A 100 22.95 -1.00 1.42
CA LYS A 100 22.79 -1.96 0.32
C LYS A 100 21.45 -2.70 0.39
N GLU A 101 20.91 -2.89 1.59
CA GLU A 101 19.61 -3.53 1.82
C GLU A 101 18.47 -2.68 1.26
N ILE A 102 18.55 -1.35 1.40
CA ILE A 102 17.54 -0.44 0.82
C ILE A 102 17.61 -0.44 -0.70
N ARG A 103 18.83 -0.44 -1.27
CA ARG A 103 19.02 -0.56 -2.73
C ARG A 103 18.43 -1.86 -3.27
N ALA A 104 18.66 -2.98 -2.57
CA ALA A 104 18.10 -4.27 -2.93
C ALA A 104 16.56 -4.27 -2.89
N GLU A 105 15.94 -3.64 -1.88
CA GLU A 105 14.48 -3.53 -1.82
C GLU A 105 13.90 -2.66 -2.96
N MET A 106 14.59 -1.59 -3.35
CA MET A 106 14.19 -0.76 -4.49
C MET A 106 14.26 -1.55 -5.81
N ASP A 107 15.35 -2.28 -6.04
CA ASP A 107 15.52 -3.13 -7.22
C ASP A 107 14.42 -4.22 -7.26
N ALA A 108 14.17 -4.89 -6.14
CA ALA A 108 13.15 -5.92 -6.03
C ALA A 108 11.72 -5.37 -6.23
N GLN A 109 11.43 -4.16 -5.75
CA GLN A 109 10.15 -3.51 -5.95
C GLN A 109 9.91 -3.17 -7.43
N GLU A 110 10.90 -2.59 -8.10
CA GLU A 110 10.82 -2.30 -9.54
C GLU A 110 10.61 -3.56 -10.37
N GLU A 111 11.29 -4.66 -10.04
CA GLU A 111 11.06 -5.95 -10.68
C GLU A 111 9.61 -6.44 -10.54
N ARG A 112 9.03 -6.36 -9.33
CA ARG A 112 7.64 -6.79 -9.10
C ARG A 112 6.66 -5.94 -9.90
N ILE A 113 6.85 -4.62 -9.91
CA ILE A 113 6.00 -3.67 -10.66
C ILE A 113 6.07 -3.96 -12.17
N ASN A 114 7.25 -4.30 -12.68
CA ASN A 114 7.44 -4.58 -14.10
C ASN A 114 6.89 -5.95 -14.54
N LYS A 115 6.90 -6.95 -13.66
CA LYS A 115 6.45 -8.33 -13.93
C LYS A 115 4.93 -8.50 -14.04
N GLU A 116 4.12 -7.65 -13.41
CA GLU A 116 2.65 -7.69 -13.54
C GLU A 116 2.13 -7.14 -14.90
N ALA A 117 2.86 -7.42 -15.99
CA ALA A 117 2.50 -7.08 -17.37
C ALA A 117 1.84 -8.25 -18.10
#